data_AF-B9LRG5-F1
#
_entry.id   AF-B9LRG5-F1
#
_cell.length_a   1.000
_cell.length_b   1.000
_cell.length_c   1.000
_cell.angle_alpha   90.00
_cell.angle_beta   90.00
_cell.angle_gamma   90.00
#
_symmetry.space_group_name_H-M   'P 1'
#
loop_
_entity.id
_entity.type
_entity.pdbx_description
1 polymer ?
#
loop_
_entity_poly.entity_id
_entity_poly.type
_entity_poly.pdbx_seq_one_letter_code
_entity_poly.pdbx_strand_id
1 'polypeptide(L)'
;MVSTAAVKQALSALASRTDTATRPSVAVIDEADAARSDLRRAAGFVDSGGLDRLDEAIAAAERAGDEAAAERGREARAAFRRFREAAADSDNRGGDDRAGDDRACDDERGR
;
A
#
# COMPACT_ATOMS: atom_id res chain seq x y z
N MET A 1 -18.30 -46.31 -25.43
CA MET A 1 -17.56 -46.36 -24.15
C MET A 1 -16.51 -45.27 -24.16
N VAL A 2 -16.55 -44.35 -23.19
CA VAL A 2 -15.51 -43.32 -23.05
C VAL A 2 -14.23 -44.01 -22.56
N SER A 3 -13.12 -43.80 -23.28
CA SER A 3 -11.83 -44.37 -22.88
C SER A 3 -11.31 -43.67 -21.63
N THR A 4 -10.69 -44.42 -20.72
CA THR A 4 -10.03 -43.89 -19.53
C THR A 4 -9.02 -42.79 -19.87
N ALA A 5 -8.41 -42.82 -21.07
CA ALA A 5 -7.52 -41.77 -21.54
C ALA A 5 -8.24 -40.43 -21.77
N ALA A 6 -9.46 -40.47 -22.32
CA ALA A 6 -10.28 -39.27 -22.52
C ALA A 6 -10.74 -38.68 -21.18
N VAL A 7 -11.09 -39.54 -20.22
CA VAL A 7 -11.41 -39.13 -18.85
C VAL A 7 -10.21 -38.47 -18.16
N LYS A 8 -9.01 -39.05 -18.30
CA LYS A 8 -7.77 -38.48 -17.75
C LYS A 8 -7.44 -37.11 -18.35
N GLN A 9 -7.57 -36.95 -19.66
CA GLN A 9 -7.34 -35.64 -20.29
C GLN A 9 -8.38 -34.61 -19.86
N ALA A 10 -9.66 -34.98 -19.78
CA ALA A 10 -10.70 -34.08 -19.32
C ALA A 10 -10.48 -33.64 -17.87
N LEU A 11 -10.10 -34.57 -16.98
CA LEU A 11 -9.76 -34.25 -15.59
C LEU A 11 -8.50 -33.39 -15.48
N SER A 12 -7.47 -33.63 -16.30
CA SER A 12 -6.22 -32.85 -16.28
C SER A 12 -6.43 -31.43 -16.81
N ALA A 13 -7.25 -31.27 -17.84
CA ALA A 13 -7.68 -29.97 -18.35
C ALA A 13 -8.55 -29.22 -17.32
N LEU A 14 -9.45 -29.94 -16.63
CA LEU A 14 -10.28 -29.35 -15.57
C LEU A 14 -9.43 -28.90 -14.38
N ALA A 15 -8.48 -29.72 -13.92
CA ALA A 15 -7.56 -29.37 -12.84
C ALA A 15 -6.68 -28.16 -13.20
N SER A 16 -6.14 -28.10 -14.42
CA SER A 16 -5.33 -26.97 -14.88
C SER A 16 -6.15 -25.68 -14.98
N ARG A 17 -7.41 -25.77 -15.41
CA ARG A 17 -8.33 -24.62 -15.48
C ARG A 17 -8.71 -24.12 -14.10
N THR A 18 -8.96 -25.01 -13.14
CA THR A 18 -9.23 -24.64 -11.75
C THR A 18 -7.99 -24.06 -11.07
N ASP A 19 -6.80 -24.63 -11.29
CA ASP A 19 -5.53 -24.09 -10.78
C ASP A 19 -5.28 -22.66 -11.27
N THR A 20 -5.61 -22.37 -12.53
CA THR A 20 -5.49 -21.02 -13.12
C THR A 20 -6.55 -20.06 -12.57
N ALA A 21 -7.77 -20.55 -12.26
CA ALA A 21 -8.85 -19.75 -11.67
C ALA A 21 -8.71 -19.55 -10.15
N THR A 22 -7.91 -20.36 -9.47
CA THR A 22 -7.80 -20.40 -8.00
C THR A 22 -6.36 -20.22 -7.55
N ARG A 23 -5.53 -19.38 -8.21
CA ARG A 23 -4.22 -19.00 -7.65
C ARG A 23 -4.40 -17.93 -6.58
N PRO A 24 -4.50 -18.28 -5.28
CA PRO A 24 -4.88 -17.31 -4.26
C PRO A 24 -3.76 -16.28 -4.07
N SER A 25 -2.51 -16.67 -4.33
CA SER A 25 -1.36 -15.78 -4.35
C SER A 25 -1.46 -14.69 -5.42
N VAL A 26 -1.98 -15.02 -6.61
CA VAL A 26 -2.16 -14.02 -7.69
C VAL A 26 -3.25 -13.02 -7.30
N ALA A 27 -4.37 -13.50 -6.73
CA ALA A 27 -5.42 -12.62 -6.25
C ALA A 27 -4.93 -11.65 -5.15
N VAL A 28 -4.11 -12.12 -4.21
CA VAL A 28 -3.49 -11.25 -3.19
C VAL A 28 -2.49 -10.27 -3.80
N ILE A 29 -1.73 -10.68 -4.81
CA ILE A 29 -0.81 -9.78 -5.53
C ILE A 29 -1.59 -8.69 -6.29
N ASP A 30 -2.67 -9.06 -6.96
CA ASP A 30 -3.54 -8.12 -7.68
C ASP A 30 -4.20 -7.13 -6.72
N GLU A 31 -4.66 -7.60 -5.55
CA GLU A 31 -5.18 -6.75 -4.47
C GLU A 31 -4.12 -5.77 -3.96
N ALA A 32 -2.89 -6.24 -3.74
CA ALA A 32 -1.78 -5.39 -3.33
C ALA A 32 -1.43 -4.32 -4.39
N ASP A 33 -1.49 -4.68 -5.67
CA ASP A 33 -1.25 -3.74 -6.77
C ASP A 33 -2.38 -2.70 -6.91
N ALA A 34 -3.63 -3.09 -6.65
CA ALA A 34 -4.75 -2.16 -6.56
C ALA A 34 -4.57 -1.17 -5.39
N ALA A 35 -4.24 -1.68 -4.19
CA ALA A 35 -3.97 -0.85 -3.03
C ALA A 35 -2.81 0.13 -3.28
N ARG A 36 -1.73 -0.32 -3.92
CA ARG A 36 -0.59 0.54 -4.31
C ARG A 36 -1.01 1.63 -5.29
N SER A 37 -1.88 1.31 -6.24
CA SER A 37 -2.40 2.27 -7.21
C SER A 37 -3.26 3.35 -6.54
N ASP A 38 -4.09 2.97 -5.57
CA ASP A 38 -4.87 3.90 -4.76
C ASP A 38 -3.99 4.81 -3.91
N LEU A 39 -2.91 4.29 -3.31
CA LEU A 39 -1.92 5.11 -2.61
C LEU A 39 -1.22 6.11 -3.53
N ARG A 40 -0.85 5.72 -4.75
CA ARG A 40 -0.27 6.65 -5.74
C ARG A 40 -1.26 7.75 -6.10
N ARG A 41 -2.54 7.41 -6.24
CA ARG A 41 -3.60 8.39 -6.52
C ARG A 41 -3.79 9.35 -5.33
N ALA A 42 -3.76 8.83 -4.11
CA ALA A 42 -3.84 9.63 -2.89
C ALA A 42 -2.64 10.59 -2.76
N ALA A 43 -1.43 10.13 -3.07
CA ALA A 43 -0.23 10.98 -3.12
C ALA A 43 -0.39 12.10 -4.16
N GLY A 44 -0.84 11.78 -5.38
CA GLY A 44 -1.10 12.79 -6.41
C GLY A 44 -2.18 13.82 -6.02
N PHE A 45 -3.19 13.40 -5.25
CA PHE A 45 -4.16 14.34 -4.68
C PHE A 45 -3.48 15.33 -3.72
N VAL A 46 -2.62 14.85 -2.81
CA VAL A 46 -1.85 15.71 -1.89
C VAL A 46 -0.89 16.64 -2.64
N ASP A 47 -0.12 16.10 -3.60
CA ASP A 47 0.85 16.87 -4.38
C ASP A 47 0.21 18.00 -5.18
N SER A 48 -1.05 17.82 -5.61
CA SER A 48 -1.84 18.85 -6.30
C SER A 48 -2.54 19.84 -5.34
N GLY A 49 -2.11 19.93 -4.08
CA GLY A 49 -2.74 20.80 -3.07
C GLY A 49 -4.16 20.37 -2.71
N GLY A 50 -4.47 19.09 -2.83
CA GLY A 50 -5.82 18.57 -2.58
C GLY A 50 -6.28 18.73 -1.12
N LEU A 51 -5.35 18.77 -0.16
CA LEU A 51 -5.68 18.94 1.26
C LEU A 51 -6.24 20.33 1.57
N ASP A 52 -5.66 21.38 1.00
CA ASP A 52 -6.16 22.75 1.18
C ASP A 52 -7.55 22.90 0.54
N ARG A 53 -7.73 22.35 -0.67
CA ARG A 53 -9.04 22.29 -1.34
C ARG A 53 -10.07 21.47 -0.56
N LEU A 54 -9.66 20.41 0.12
CA LEU A 54 -10.52 19.61 0.99
C LEU A 54 -10.97 20.42 2.21
N ASP A 55 -10.04 21.15 2.84
CA ASP A 55 -10.34 22.02 4.00
C ASP A 55 -11.32 23.14 3.59
N GLU A 56 -11.15 23.74 2.42
CA GLU A 56 -12.10 24.71 1.85
C GLU A 56 -13.49 24.10 1.58
N ALA A 57 -13.54 22.88 1.04
CA ALA A 57 -14.79 22.18 0.75
C ALA A 57 -15.55 21.81 2.03
N ILE A 58 -14.85 21.41 3.10
CA ILE A 58 -15.44 21.16 4.42
C ILE A 58 -16.07 22.45 4.95
N ALA A 59 -15.32 23.55 4.95
CA ALA A 59 -15.82 24.85 5.41
C ALA A 59 -17.00 25.36 4.57
N ALA A 60 -17.07 25.02 3.28
CA ALA A 60 -18.22 25.32 2.43
C ALA A 60 -19.45 24.48 2.80
N ALA A 61 -19.26 23.17 3.06
CA ALA A 61 -20.33 22.28 3.49
C ALA A 61 -20.91 22.70 4.85
N GLU A 62 -20.05 23.08 5.80
CA GLU A 62 -20.47 23.59 7.11
C GLU A 62 -21.30 24.87 6.97
N ARG A 63 -20.87 25.82 6.12
CA ARG A 63 -21.64 27.04 5.84
C ARG A 63 -22.97 26.77 5.14
N ALA A 64 -23.04 25.71 4.34
CA ALA A 64 -24.27 25.27 3.68
C ALA A 64 -25.19 24.46 4.60
N GLY A 65 -24.75 24.11 5.82
CA GLY A 65 -25.48 23.23 6.73
C GLY A 65 -25.50 21.76 6.29
N ASP A 66 -24.65 21.35 5.34
CA ASP A 66 -24.50 19.95 4.94
C ASP A 66 -23.52 19.24 5.89
N GLU A 67 -24.03 18.89 7.07
CA GLU A 67 -23.25 18.26 8.12
C GLU A 67 -22.72 16.88 7.73
N ALA A 68 -23.46 16.14 6.90
CA ALA A 68 -23.03 14.83 6.41
C ALA A 68 -21.83 14.94 5.46
N ALA A 69 -21.80 15.93 4.58
CA ALA A 69 -20.64 16.20 3.74
C ALA A 69 -19.43 16.71 4.54
N ALA A 70 -19.68 17.60 5.51
CA ALA A 70 -18.63 18.11 6.39
C ALA A 70 -17.98 16.99 7.22
N GLU A 71 -18.79 16.08 7.80
CA GLU A 71 -18.28 14.94 8.57
C GLU A 71 -17.43 14.01 7.72
N ARG A 72 -17.93 13.60 6.53
CA ARG A 72 -17.14 12.78 5.60
C ARG A 72 -15.82 13.44 5.21
N GLY A 73 -15.82 14.76 5.02
CA GLY A 73 -14.60 15.51 4.71
C GLY A 73 -13.61 15.50 5.88
N ARG A 74 -14.08 15.70 7.12
CA ARG A 74 -13.26 15.62 8.34
C ARG A 74 -12.67 14.23 8.54
N GLU A 75 -13.43 13.17 8.30
CA GLU A 75 -12.96 11.78 8.34
C GLU A 75 -11.84 11.56 7.30
N ALA A 76 -12.05 12.01 6.07
CA ALA A 76 -11.04 11.94 5.01
C ALA A 76 -9.76 12.70 5.42
N ARG A 77 -9.90 13.91 6.00
CA ARG A 77 -8.78 14.71 6.47
C ARG A 77 -8.00 14.02 7.59
N ALA A 78 -8.71 13.38 8.52
CA ALA A 78 -8.10 12.62 9.61
C ALA A 78 -7.34 11.39 9.08
N ALA A 79 -7.85 10.71 8.05
CA ALA A 79 -7.15 9.59 7.41
C ALA A 79 -5.82 10.04 6.79
N PHE A 80 -5.80 11.13 6.04
CA PHE A 80 -4.56 11.70 5.49
C PHE A 80 -3.55 12.08 6.57
N ARG A 81 -4.01 12.63 7.71
CA ARG A 81 -3.13 12.92 8.84
C ARG A 81 -2.46 11.66 9.40
N ARG A 82 -3.23 10.59 9.61
CA ARG A 82 -2.70 9.30 10.09
C ARG A 82 -1.69 8.68 9.12
N PHE A 83 -1.93 8.79 7.81
CA PHE A 83 -0.96 8.31 6.82
C PHE A 83 0.36 9.06 6.88
N ARG A 84 0.31 10.38 7.08
CA ARG A 84 1.52 11.19 7.27
C ARG A 84 2.25 10.84 8.55
N GLU A 85 1.53 10.63 9.65
CA GLU A 85 2.11 10.19 10.93
C GLU A 85 2.80 8.83 10.79
N ALA A 86 2.17 7.87 10.12
CA ALA A 86 2.74 6.56 9.85
C ALA A 86 4.00 6.62 8.97
N ALA A 87 4.01 7.48 7.94
CA ALA A 87 5.18 7.69 7.09
C ALA A 87 6.35 8.37 7.85
N ALA A 88 6.06 9.34 8.72
CA ALA A 88 7.07 10.00 9.53
C ALA A 88 7.68 9.06 10.59
N ASP A 89 6.89 8.16 11.17
CA ASP A 89 7.38 7.17 12.13
C ASP A 89 8.34 6.15 11.48
N SER A 90 8.12 5.80 10.19
CA SER A 90 9.05 4.94 9.47
C SER A 90 10.41 5.59 9.20
N ASP A 91 10.45 6.91 8.98
CA ASP A 91 11.72 7.62 8.75
C ASP A 91 12.58 7.70 10.03
N ASN A 92 11.94 7.74 11.21
CA ASN A 92 12.63 7.89 12.48
C ASN A 92 13.27 6.58 13.00
N ARG A 93 12.87 5.42 12.47
CA ARG A 93 13.43 4.10 12.85
C ARG A 93 14.65 3.67 12.03
N GLY A 94 15.00 4.40 10.96
CA GLY A 94 16.12 4.07 10.08
C GLY A 94 17.44 4.79 10.39
N GLY A 95 17.50 5.59 11.47
CA GLY A 95 18.62 6.46 11.80
C GLY A 95 19.73 5.87 12.69
N ASP A 96 19.54 4.69 13.28
CA ASP A 96 20.40 4.18 14.35
C ASP A 96 21.36 3.04 13.94
N ASP A 97 21.45 2.68 12.66
CA ASP A 97 22.24 1.52 12.20
C ASP A 97 23.62 1.86 11.59
N ARG A 98 24.15 3.08 11.78
CA ARG A 98 25.49 3.46 11.27
C ARG A 98 26.31 4.28 12.26
N ALA A 99 26.61 3.70 13.42
CA ALA A 99 27.66 4.23 14.29
C ALA A 99 28.31 3.12 15.11
N GLY A 100 29.12 2.28 14.47
CA GLY A 100 29.96 1.36 15.25
C GLY A 100 30.58 0.21 14.47
N ASP A 101 31.42 0.48 13.47
CA ASP A 101 32.54 -0.44 13.20
C ASP A 101 33.68 0.18 12.36
N ASP A 102 34.26 1.29 12.81
CA ASP A 102 35.52 1.82 12.23
C ASP A 102 36.65 1.85 13.28
N ARG A 103 36.80 0.76 14.05
CA ARG A 103 37.96 0.56 14.95
C ARG A 103 38.51 -0.85 14.86
N ALA A 104 39.33 -1.11 13.84
CA ALA A 104 40.50 -2.01 13.95
C ALA A 104 41.35 -2.00 12.66
N CYS A 105 42.09 -0.92 12.40
CA CYS A 105 43.15 -0.91 11.39
C CYS A 105 44.37 -0.09 11.83
N ASP A 106 44.88 -0.26 13.06
CA ASP A 106 46.23 0.24 13.38
C ASP A 106 46.77 -0.52 14.59
N ASP A 107 47.42 -1.66 14.32
CA ASP A 107 48.39 -2.24 15.26
C ASP A 107 49.60 -2.78 14.46
N GLU A 108 50.69 -2.02 14.58
CA GLU A 108 52.09 -2.44 14.59
C GLU A 108 52.77 -2.94 13.30
N ARG A 109 53.10 -1.99 12.42
CA ARG A 109 54.41 -2.02 11.73
C ARG A 109 55.43 -1.28 12.60
N GLY A 110 56.31 -2.00 13.29
CA GLY A 110 57.51 -1.39 13.84
C GLY A 110 58.28 -2.22 14.86
N ARG A 111 59.12 -3.16 14.40
CA ARG A 111 60.59 -3.15 14.56
C ARG A 111 61.21 -4.47 14.10
#